data_AF-A0A978V6M1-F1
#
_entry.id   AF-A0A978V6M1-F1
#
_cell.length_a   1.000
_cell.length_b   1.000
_cell.length_c   1.000
_cell.angle_alpha   90.00
_cell.angle_beta   90.00
_cell.angle_gamma   90.00
#
_symmetry.space_group_name_H-M   'P 1'
#
loop_
_entity.id
_entity.type
_entity.pdbx_description
1 polymer ?
#
loop_
_entity_poly.entity_id
_entity_poly.type
_entity_poly.pdbx_seq_one_letter_code
_entity_poly.pdbx_strand_id
1 'polypeptide(L)'
;MAMCLLGIEKLEKSLNESGEQALNREYCQNFARSFSRSSGRAGKPIVKWTEVHSWFQSRLQDSAKASENKSEPPEACPSNKEHEISGMLKEAKIPDLSDLEFEAKSSKDGAWYDVDLFLAHRFLSTGEAEVRVRFVGFGAEEDEWVNIKKAVRERSIPLEHSECHKVKVGDLVLCFQERRDQAIYYDAHVLEVQRRMHDIRGCRCLFLVRYNHDNSEASTLR
;
A
#
# COMPACT_ATOMS: atom_id res chain seq x y z
N MET A 1 0.20 3.65 17.72
CA MET A 1 0.37 2.34 17.03
C MET A 1 -0.82 1.45 17.39
N ALA A 2 -1.74 1.21 16.45
CA ALA A 2 -2.95 0.41 16.68
C ALA A 2 -2.77 -1.06 16.28
N MET A 3 -1.71 -1.70 16.78
CA MET A 3 -1.54 -3.15 16.66
C MET A 3 -2.30 -3.81 17.82
N CYS A 4 -3.39 -4.50 17.52
CA CYS A 4 -4.15 -5.24 18.53
C CYS A 4 -3.27 -6.33 19.17
N LEU A 5 -3.52 -6.68 20.44
CA LEU A 5 -2.72 -7.65 21.21
C LEU A 5 -2.51 -8.98 20.48
N LEU A 6 -3.56 -9.57 19.88
CA LEU A 6 -3.49 -10.77 19.05
C LEU A 6 -2.57 -10.65 17.82
N GLY A 7 -2.36 -9.43 17.33
CA GLY A 7 -1.41 -9.14 16.26
C GLY A 7 0.04 -9.06 16.74
N ILE A 8 0.24 -8.61 17.98
CA ILE A 8 1.55 -8.52 18.64
C ILE A 8 2.07 -9.92 18.96
N GLU A 9 1.24 -10.80 19.54
CA GLU A 9 1.62 -12.20 19.83
C GLU A 9 2.11 -12.95 18.57
N LYS A 10 1.46 -12.72 17.42
CA LYS A 10 1.85 -13.34 16.14
C LYS A 10 3.16 -12.77 15.59
N LEU A 11 3.45 -11.49 15.84
CA LEU A 11 4.74 -10.85 15.51
C LEU A 11 5.86 -11.34 16.42
N GLU A 12 5.61 -11.45 17.73
CA GLU A 12 6.57 -11.92 18.73
C GLU A 12 6.95 -13.39 18.52
N LYS A 13 5.98 -14.23 18.16
CA LYS A 13 6.24 -15.60 17.72
C LYS A 13 7.14 -15.63 16.46
N SER A 14 6.83 -14.82 15.45
CA SER A 14 7.60 -14.76 14.20
C SER A 14 9.06 -14.33 14.47
N LEU A 15 9.27 -13.31 15.31
CA LEU A 15 10.60 -12.82 15.67
C LEU A 15 11.46 -13.91 16.35
N ASN A 16 10.86 -14.68 17.26
CA ASN A 16 11.52 -15.80 17.93
C ASN A 16 11.83 -16.97 16.97
N GLU A 17 11.06 -17.13 15.89
CA GLU A 17 11.27 -18.20 14.89
C GLU A 17 12.31 -17.83 13.82
N SER A 18 12.46 -16.55 13.44
CA SER A 18 13.37 -16.11 12.37
C SER A 18 14.60 -15.31 12.79
N GLY A 19 14.67 -14.79 14.02
CA GLY A 19 15.80 -14.02 14.52
C GLY A 19 16.17 -12.83 13.61
N GLU A 20 17.45 -12.64 13.32
CA GLU A 20 17.96 -11.55 12.46
C GLU A 20 17.41 -11.55 11.04
N GLN A 21 16.93 -12.70 10.52
CA GLN A 21 16.27 -12.77 9.21
C GLN A 21 14.94 -12.00 9.18
N ALA A 22 14.35 -11.66 10.34
CA ALA A 22 13.17 -10.81 10.43
C ALA A 22 13.39 -9.41 9.83
N LEU A 23 14.65 -8.92 9.78
CA LEU A 23 15.01 -7.65 9.16
C LEU A 23 15.13 -7.72 7.63
N ASN A 24 15.02 -8.91 7.02
CA ASN A 24 14.99 -9.03 5.57
C ASN A 24 13.70 -8.36 5.02
N ARG A 25 13.87 -7.40 4.10
CA ARG A 25 12.78 -6.69 3.43
C ARG A 25 11.76 -7.64 2.79
N GLU A 26 12.20 -8.72 2.14
CA GLU A 26 11.32 -9.71 1.52
C GLU A 26 10.51 -10.48 2.58
N TYR A 27 11.13 -10.78 3.72
CA TYR A 27 10.45 -11.39 4.87
C TYR A 27 9.39 -10.45 5.46
N CYS A 28 9.75 -9.19 5.71
CA CYS A 28 8.80 -8.15 6.17
C CYS A 28 7.63 -7.95 5.20
N GLN A 29 7.88 -7.96 3.89
CA GLN A 29 6.83 -7.83 2.87
C GLN A 29 5.91 -9.05 2.85
N ASN A 30 6.46 -10.26 2.86
CA ASN A 30 5.66 -11.49 2.90
C ASN A 30 4.86 -11.62 4.21
N PHE A 31 5.45 -11.21 5.34
CA PHE A 31 4.75 -11.14 6.62
C PHE A 31 3.60 -10.11 6.58
N ALA A 32 3.85 -8.87 6.14
CA ALA A 32 2.84 -7.83 6.05
C ALA A 32 1.67 -8.20 5.13
N ARG A 33 1.96 -8.85 3.99
CA ARG A 33 0.96 -9.44 3.08
C ARG A 33 0.13 -10.52 3.79
N SER A 34 0.77 -11.53 4.38
CA SER A 34 0.12 -12.64 5.09
C SER A 34 -0.72 -12.15 6.29
N PHE A 35 -0.20 -11.17 7.03
CA PHE A 35 -0.86 -10.56 8.18
C PHE A 35 -2.10 -9.76 7.77
N SER A 36 -2.01 -8.98 6.69
CA SER A 36 -3.14 -8.21 6.15
C SER A 36 -4.22 -9.11 5.54
N ARG A 37 -3.86 -10.28 5.00
CA ARG A 37 -4.80 -11.31 4.51
C ARG A 37 -5.44 -12.17 5.61
N SER A 38 -5.17 -11.92 6.90
CA SER A 38 -5.70 -12.75 8.00
C SER A 38 -7.17 -12.44 8.35
N SER A 39 -7.96 -13.48 8.62
CA SER A 39 -9.42 -13.38 8.84
C SER A 39 -9.84 -12.43 9.98
N GLY A 40 -9.01 -12.24 11.01
CA GLY A 40 -9.23 -11.27 12.09
C GLY A 40 -9.03 -9.79 11.72
N ARG A 41 -8.74 -9.49 10.44
CA ARG A 41 -8.47 -8.14 9.93
C ARG A 41 -9.38 -7.67 8.78
N ALA A 42 -10.47 -8.40 8.48
CA ALA A 42 -11.49 -7.92 7.54
C ALA A 42 -11.94 -6.48 7.87
N GLY A 43 -11.92 -5.60 6.86
CA GLY A 43 -12.26 -4.17 7.01
C GLY A 43 -11.25 -3.29 7.76
N LYS A 44 -10.05 -3.80 8.10
CA LYS A 44 -8.98 -2.99 8.72
C LYS A 44 -7.95 -2.54 7.68
N PRO A 45 -7.27 -1.40 7.86
CA PRO A 45 -6.19 -0.96 6.98
C PRO A 45 -5.10 -2.02 6.78
N ILE A 46 -4.59 -2.14 5.55
CA ILE A 46 -3.44 -2.97 5.22
C ILE A 46 -2.25 -2.50 6.06
N VAL A 47 -1.50 -3.44 6.64
CA VAL A 47 -0.26 -3.13 7.38
C VAL A 47 0.87 -3.03 6.36
N LYS A 48 1.63 -1.94 6.42
CA LYS A 48 2.79 -1.74 5.55
C LYS A 48 3.96 -2.59 6.02
N TRP A 49 4.80 -3.04 5.08
CA TRP A 49 6.02 -3.79 5.41
C TRP A 49 7.01 -2.97 6.23
N THR A 50 7.01 -1.64 6.06
CA THR A 50 7.82 -0.68 6.82
C THR A 50 7.41 -0.63 8.29
N GLU A 51 6.11 -0.66 8.61
CA GLU A 51 5.61 -0.73 10.00
C GLU A 51 6.06 -2.02 10.70
N VAL A 52 6.05 -3.14 9.99
CA VAL A 52 6.56 -4.44 10.48
C VAL A 52 8.07 -4.40 10.70
N HIS A 53 8.82 -3.84 9.74
CA HIS A 53 10.28 -3.72 9.83
C HIS A 53 10.71 -2.83 11.00
N SER A 54 10.13 -1.64 11.15
CA SER A 54 10.41 -0.74 12.28
C SER A 54 10.05 -1.37 13.63
N TRP A 55 8.99 -2.18 13.68
CA TRP A 55 8.64 -2.92 14.89
C TRP A 55 9.70 -3.98 15.24
N PHE A 56 10.11 -4.82 14.29
CA PHE A 56 11.20 -5.80 14.53
C PHE A 56 12.51 -5.11 14.94
N GLN A 57 12.86 -4.00 14.29
CA GLN A 57 14.05 -3.21 14.62
C GLN A 57 14.02 -2.67 16.06
N SER A 58 12.88 -2.13 16.52
CA SER A 58 12.74 -1.68 17.92
C SER A 58 12.89 -2.82 18.92
N ARG A 59 12.30 -4.00 18.66
CA ARG A 59 12.38 -5.16 19.56
C ARG A 59 13.79 -5.74 19.66
N LEU A 60 14.53 -5.79 18.55
CA LEU A 60 15.93 -6.22 18.55
C LEU A 60 16.80 -5.22 19.33
N GLN A 61 16.59 -3.90 19.17
CA GLN A 61 17.30 -2.88 19.95
C GLN A 61 16.97 -2.95 21.46
N ASP A 62 15.73 -3.24 21.83
CA ASP A 62 15.34 -3.44 23.23
C ASP A 62 16.02 -4.68 23.84
N SER A 63 16.14 -5.77 23.07
CA SER A 63 16.85 -6.99 23.51
C SER A 63 18.36 -6.78 23.67
N ALA A 64 18.99 -5.99 22.79
CA ALA A 64 20.41 -5.65 22.88
C ALA A 64 20.71 -4.79 24.13
N LYS A 65 19.87 -3.78 24.42
CA LYS A 65 20.03 -2.90 25.59
C LYS A 65 19.84 -3.64 26.93
N ALA A 66 19.12 -4.76 26.95
CA ALA A 66 19.04 -5.62 28.13
C ALA A 66 20.36 -6.39 28.41
N SER A 67 21.26 -6.48 27.43
CA SER A 67 22.52 -7.25 27.51
C SER A 67 23.75 -6.44 27.96
N GLU A 68 23.71 -5.10 27.95
CA GLU A 68 24.91 -4.26 28.15
C GLU A 68 25.22 -3.84 29.60
N ASN A 69 24.47 -4.33 30.59
CA ASN A 69 24.81 -4.12 32.00
C ASN A 69 25.89 -5.09 32.51
N LYS A 70 27.15 -4.89 32.08
CA LYS A 70 28.40 -5.31 32.80
C LYS A 70 29.71 -4.77 32.16
N SER A 71 30.16 -3.62 32.67
CA SER A 71 31.56 -3.20 32.96
C SER A 71 32.71 -3.33 31.91
N GLU A 72 33.27 -2.15 31.60
CA GLU A 72 34.57 -1.73 30.97
C GLU A 72 35.89 -2.29 31.57
N PRO A 73 37.13 -1.92 31.09
CA PRO A 73 37.68 -1.57 29.74
C PRO A 73 39.07 -2.31 29.54
N PRO A 74 40.22 -1.77 29.02
CA PRO A 74 40.57 -0.71 28.03
C PRO A 74 41.66 -1.12 26.95
N GLU A 75 42.20 -0.11 26.23
CA GLU A 75 43.53 0.00 25.53
C GLU A 75 43.89 -0.88 24.30
N ALA A 76 44.51 -0.39 23.20
CA ALA A 76 44.89 0.98 22.80
C ALA A 76 45.20 1.18 21.28
N CYS A 77 44.73 2.31 20.70
CA CYS A 77 45.41 3.21 19.73
C CYS A 77 45.88 2.69 18.32
N PRO A 78 46.47 3.51 17.40
CA PRO A 78 45.70 4.29 16.39
C PRO A 78 46.33 4.32 14.95
N SER A 79 45.88 5.27 14.08
CA SER A 79 46.53 5.81 12.85
C SER A 79 46.24 5.10 11.50
N ASN A 80 46.16 5.73 10.31
CA ASN A 80 45.75 7.09 9.82
C ASN A 80 45.73 7.07 8.25
N LYS A 81 45.20 8.14 7.63
CA LYS A 81 45.37 8.57 6.21
C LYS A 81 44.60 7.79 5.13
N GLU A 82 44.11 8.35 4.02
CA GLU A 82 43.80 9.70 3.48
C GLU A 82 43.56 9.44 1.98
N HIS A 83 42.41 9.82 1.40
CA HIS A 83 42.33 10.63 0.16
C HIS A 83 40.88 10.75 -0.33
N GLU A 84 40.38 11.98 -0.39
CA GLU A 84 39.27 12.31 -1.28
C GLU A 84 39.79 12.49 -2.71
N ILE A 85 39.08 11.95 -3.70
CA ILE A 85 38.98 12.59 -5.01
C ILE A 85 37.50 12.62 -5.41
N SER A 86 37.01 13.84 -5.57
CA SER A 86 35.64 14.16 -6.00
C SER A 86 35.32 13.60 -7.39
N GLY A 87 34.23 12.83 -7.48
CA GLY A 87 33.66 12.29 -8.71
C GLY A 87 32.17 12.59 -8.78
N MET A 88 31.83 13.85 -9.05
CA MET A 88 30.48 14.40 -8.89
C MET A 88 29.47 13.89 -9.95
N LEU A 89 28.85 12.75 -9.68
CA LEU A 89 27.54 12.40 -10.23
C LEU A 89 26.47 12.79 -9.20
N LYS A 90 25.63 13.76 -9.55
CA LYS A 90 24.40 14.04 -8.80
C LYS A 90 23.42 12.91 -9.08
N GLU A 91 23.48 11.86 -8.26
CA GLU A 91 22.32 11.00 -8.06
C GLU A 91 21.18 11.89 -7.59
N ALA A 92 20.23 12.16 -8.48
CA ALA A 92 18.91 12.58 -8.05
C ALA A 92 18.43 11.49 -7.09
N LYS A 93 18.15 11.86 -5.83
CA LYS A 93 17.54 10.94 -4.87
C LYS A 93 16.31 10.35 -5.53
N ILE A 94 16.41 9.10 -5.97
CA ILE A 94 15.27 8.32 -6.42
C ILE A 94 14.32 8.35 -5.20
N PRO A 95 13.07 8.85 -5.35
CA PRO A 95 12.10 8.81 -4.26
C PRO A 95 12.01 7.38 -3.73
N ASP A 96 11.70 7.19 -2.45
CA ASP A 96 11.55 5.83 -1.92
C ASP A 96 10.33 5.16 -2.57
N LEU A 97 10.55 4.48 -3.69
CA LEU A 97 9.52 3.81 -4.48
C LEU A 97 8.91 2.63 -3.73
N SER A 98 9.41 2.27 -2.55
CA SER A 98 8.88 1.18 -1.73
C SER A 98 7.65 1.56 -0.89
N ASP A 99 7.31 2.85 -0.85
CA ASP A 99 6.06 3.38 -0.26
C ASP A 99 4.90 3.51 -1.27
N LEU A 100 5.20 3.46 -2.58
CA LEU A 100 4.20 3.63 -3.64
C LEU A 100 3.44 2.32 -3.89
N GLU A 101 2.13 2.37 -3.66
CA GLU A 101 1.20 1.28 -3.99
C GLU A 101 0.45 1.63 -5.28
N PHE A 102 0.17 0.63 -6.11
CA PHE A 102 -0.44 0.84 -7.42
C PHE A 102 -1.74 0.05 -7.56
N GLU A 103 -2.66 0.60 -8.34
CA GLU A 103 -3.84 -0.08 -8.86
C GLU A 103 -3.79 -0.08 -10.38
N ALA A 104 -4.34 -1.14 -10.98
CA ALA A 104 -4.41 -1.30 -12.42
C ALA A 104 -5.83 -1.68 -12.88
N LYS A 105 -6.19 -1.23 -14.07
CA LYS A 105 -7.51 -1.43 -14.65
C LYS A 105 -7.54 -2.72 -15.46
N SER A 106 -8.35 -3.70 -15.05
CA SER A 106 -8.53 -4.93 -15.82
C SER A 106 -9.23 -4.65 -17.15
N SER A 107 -8.79 -5.37 -18.17
CA SER A 107 -9.39 -5.39 -19.50
C SER A 107 -10.66 -6.23 -19.59
N LYS A 108 -10.90 -7.12 -18.61
CA LYS A 108 -12.00 -8.09 -18.60
C LYS A 108 -13.35 -7.45 -18.21
N ASP A 109 -13.32 -6.59 -17.20
CA ASP A 109 -14.51 -6.00 -16.57
C ASP A 109 -14.47 -4.46 -16.48
N GLY A 110 -13.34 -3.84 -16.80
CA GLY A 110 -13.13 -2.39 -16.72
C GLY A 110 -12.97 -1.85 -15.30
N ALA A 111 -12.74 -2.71 -14.30
CA ALA A 111 -12.57 -2.36 -12.90
C ALA A 111 -11.12 -2.12 -12.50
N TRP A 112 -10.91 -1.45 -11.37
CA TRP A 112 -9.59 -1.25 -10.77
C TRP A 112 -9.31 -2.24 -9.66
N TYR A 113 -8.11 -2.81 -9.68
CA TYR A 113 -7.63 -3.79 -8.71
C TYR A 113 -6.22 -3.42 -8.24
N ASP A 114 -5.92 -3.70 -6.98
CA ASP A 114 -4.57 -3.54 -6.42
C ASP A 114 -3.55 -4.43 -7.14
N VAL A 115 -2.40 -3.86 -7.49
CA VAL A 115 -1.27 -4.59 -8.06
C VAL A 115 -0.42 -5.19 -6.93
N ASP A 116 -0.21 -6.50 -6.93
CA ASP A 116 0.71 -7.19 -6.02
C ASP A 116 2.14 -7.20 -6.59
N LEU A 117 2.28 -7.39 -7.92
CA LEU A 117 3.56 -7.48 -8.62
C LEU A 117 3.47 -6.95 -10.06
N PHE A 118 4.51 -6.23 -10.50
CA PHE A 118 4.82 -6.03 -11.92
C PHE A 118 5.77 -7.15 -12.38
N LEU A 119 5.33 -7.99 -13.30
CA LEU A 119 6.03 -9.22 -13.71
C LEU A 119 6.94 -9.01 -14.92
N ALA A 120 6.52 -8.15 -15.86
CA ALA A 120 7.24 -7.87 -17.10
C ALA A 120 6.79 -6.53 -17.69
N HIS A 121 7.51 -6.02 -18.69
CA HIS A 121 7.10 -4.89 -19.53
C HIS A 121 7.32 -5.21 -21.01
N ARG A 122 6.60 -4.53 -21.90
CA ARG A 122 6.79 -4.61 -23.36
C ARG A 122 6.47 -3.27 -24.02
N PHE A 123 7.04 -3.07 -25.21
CA PHE A 123 6.68 -1.98 -26.11
C PHE A 123 6.00 -2.57 -27.34
N LEU A 124 4.86 -2.00 -27.72
CA LEU A 124 4.14 -2.35 -28.93
C LEU A 124 4.73 -1.59 -30.14
N SER A 125 4.51 -2.10 -31.35
CA SER A 125 4.89 -1.41 -32.60
C SER A 125 4.19 -0.05 -32.78
N THR A 126 3.10 0.19 -32.06
CA THR A 126 2.40 1.49 -31.97
C THR A 126 3.15 2.53 -31.13
N GLY A 127 4.24 2.17 -30.46
CA GLY A 127 4.95 3.00 -29.49
C GLY A 127 4.30 3.06 -28.09
N GLU A 128 3.23 2.30 -27.87
CA GLU A 128 2.63 2.15 -26.54
C GLU A 128 3.44 1.19 -25.66
N ALA A 129 3.45 1.48 -24.36
CA ALA A 129 4.14 0.68 -23.35
C ALA A 129 3.13 -0.02 -22.44
N GLU A 130 3.35 -1.30 -22.19
CA GLU A 130 2.48 -2.14 -21.36
C GLU A 130 3.30 -2.89 -20.31
N VAL A 131 2.67 -3.16 -19.17
CA VAL A 131 3.22 -4.00 -18.10
C VAL A 131 2.33 -5.21 -17.87
N ARG A 132 2.94 -6.34 -17.52
CA ARG A 132 2.22 -7.52 -17.05
C ARG A 132 2.06 -7.41 -15.54
N VAL A 133 0.84 -7.35 -15.04
CA VAL A 133 0.52 -7.20 -13.61
C VAL A 133 -0.05 -8.49 -13.04
N ARG A 134 0.26 -8.76 -11.77
CA ARG A 134 -0.50 -9.67 -10.91
C ARG A 134 -1.33 -8.86 -9.94
N PHE A 135 -2.62 -9.15 -9.86
CA PHE A 135 -3.54 -8.49 -8.93
C PHE A 135 -3.51 -9.13 -7.54
N VAL A 136 -3.75 -8.34 -6.49
CA VAL A 136 -3.83 -8.84 -5.12
C VAL A 136 -5.00 -9.79 -4.97
N GLY A 137 -4.73 -11.01 -4.51
CA GLY A 137 -5.74 -12.05 -4.27
C GLY A 137 -5.98 -13.00 -5.44
N PHE A 138 -5.37 -12.76 -6.60
CA PHE A 138 -5.49 -13.60 -7.80
C PHE A 138 -4.19 -14.34 -8.12
N GLY A 139 -4.28 -15.46 -8.84
CA GLY A 139 -3.13 -16.27 -9.25
C GLY A 139 -2.55 -15.87 -10.61
N ALA A 140 -1.65 -16.71 -11.13
CA ALA A 140 -0.93 -16.46 -12.38
C ALA A 140 -1.82 -16.57 -13.63
N GLU A 141 -2.94 -17.29 -13.51
CA GLU A 141 -3.99 -17.44 -14.50
C GLU A 141 -4.73 -16.13 -14.80
N GLU A 142 -4.74 -15.19 -13.85
CA GLU A 142 -5.39 -13.87 -14.01
C GLU A 142 -4.42 -12.74 -14.38
N ASP A 143 -3.12 -13.01 -14.54
CA ASP A 143 -2.11 -12.00 -14.90
C ASP A 143 -2.45 -11.30 -16.23
N GLU A 144 -2.57 -9.96 -16.22
CA GLU A 144 -2.96 -9.18 -17.41
C GLU A 144 -1.84 -8.28 -17.92
N TRP A 145 -1.80 -8.09 -19.25
CA TRP A 145 -1.02 -7.02 -19.88
C TRP A 145 -1.87 -5.75 -19.93
N VAL A 146 -1.43 -4.69 -19.25
CA VAL A 146 -2.15 -3.42 -19.13
C VAL A 146 -1.29 -2.24 -19.62
N ASN A 147 -1.93 -1.27 -20.27
CA ASN A 147 -1.28 -0.08 -20.80
C ASN A 147 -0.88 0.89 -19.68
N ILE A 148 0.41 1.21 -19.57
CA ILE A 148 0.96 2.01 -18.46
C ILE A 148 0.28 3.38 -18.35
N LYS A 149 -0.02 4.04 -19.48
CA LYS A 149 -0.57 5.41 -19.48
C LYS A 149 -2.07 5.48 -19.26
N LYS A 150 -2.80 4.38 -19.49
CA LYS A 150 -4.27 4.33 -19.51
C LYS A 150 -4.89 3.50 -18.39
N ALA A 151 -4.12 2.56 -17.83
CA ALA A 151 -4.63 1.47 -17.00
C ALA A 151 -3.73 1.15 -15.79
N VAL A 152 -2.80 2.02 -15.42
CA VAL A 152 -2.00 1.92 -14.17
C VAL A 152 -1.95 3.30 -13.51
N ARG A 153 -2.19 3.38 -12.20
CA ARG A 153 -2.01 4.59 -11.40
C ARG A 153 -1.61 4.25 -9.97
N GLU A 154 -1.18 5.26 -9.21
CA GLU A 154 -1.02 5.16 -7.76
C GLU A 154 -2.38 4.83 -7.12
N ARG A 155 -2.38 3.99 -6.08
CA ARG A 155 -3.59 3.51 -5.40
C ARG A 155 -4.44 4.68 -4.90
N SER A 156 -5.75 4.59 -5.14
CA SER A 156 -6.76 5.53 -4.66
C SER A 156 -6.76 5.60 -3.14
N ILE A 157 -6.60 6.80 -2.57
CA ILE A 157 -6.53 7.00 -1.13
C ILE A 157 -7.95 6.88 -0.52
N PRO A 158 -8.16 6.03 0.50
CA PRO A 158 -9.41 6.01 1.26
C PRO A 158 -9.64 7.37 1.90
N LEU A 159 -10.70 8.06 1.47
CA LEU A 159 -11.06 9.37 2.00
C LEU A 159 -11.71 9.20 3.40
N GLU A 160 -11.39 10.08 4.34
CA GLU A 160 -11.90 9.96 5.72
C GLU A 160 -13.26 10.63 5.94
N HIS A 161 -14.01 10.22 6.97
CA HIS A 161 -15.37 10.71 7.24
C HIS A 161 -15.43 12.25 7.42
N SER A 162 -14.41 12.81 8.07
CA SER A 162 -14.21 14.27 8.24
C SER A 162 -13.86 14.99 6.93
N GLU A 163 -13.28 14.28 5.96
CA GLU A 163 -12.77 14.82 4.70
C GLU A 163 -13.80 14.86 3.57
N CYS A 164 -15.03 14.40 3.83
CA CYS A 164 -16.12 14.45 2.84
C CYS A 164 -16.28 15.84 2.19
N HIS A 165 -15.97 16.92 2.91
CA HIS A 165 -16.01 18.31 2.44
C HIS A 165 -15.05 18.61 1.28
N LYS A 166 -13.99 17.80 1.10
CA LYS A 166 -13.01 17.94 0.01
C LYS A 166 -13.64 17.62 -1.35
N VAL A 167 -14.48 16.59 -1.43
CA VAL A 167 -15.14 16.12 -2.66
C VAL A 167 -16.09 17.19 -3.24
N LYS A 168 -15.95 17.47 -4.54
CA LYS A 168 -16.74 18.43 -5.33
C LYS A 168 -17.44 17.74 -6.49
N VAL A 169 -18.40 18.45 -7.09
CA VAL A 169 -18.98 18.08 -8.38
C VAL A 169 -17.90 18.16 -9.46
N GLY A 170 -17.81 17.15 -10.31
CA GLY A 170 -16.77 16.97 -11.32
C GLY A 170 -15.58 16.13 -10.87
N ASP A 171 -15.42 15.84 -9.58
CA ASP A 171 -14.32 15.01 -9.10
C ASP A 171 -14.41 13.58 -9.63
N LEU A 172 -13.26 13.03 -10.04
CA LEU A 172 -13.07 11.60 -10.30
C LEU A 172 -12.91 10.87 -8.97
N VAL A 173 -13.73 9.85 -8.74
CA VAL A 173 -13.71 9.02 -7.52
C VAL A 173 -13.70 7.54 -7.89
N LEU A 174 -12.98 6.73 -7.11
CA LEU A 174 -13.08 5.28 -7.20
C LEU A 174 -14.24 4.80 -6.33
N CYS A 175 -15.34 4.39 -6.96
CA CYS A 175 -16.55 3.96 -6.28
C CYS A 175 -16.64 2.44 -6.20
N PHE A 176 -16.83 1.94 -4.98
CA PHE A 176 -17.29 0.58 -4.74
C PHE A 176 -18.70 0.40 -5.31
N GLN A 177 -18.92 -0.67 -6.07
CA GLN A 177 -20.22 -1.09 -6.57
C GLN A 177 -20.47 -2.54 -6.14
N GLU A 178 -21.45 -2.73 -5.27
CA GLU A 178 -21.91 -4.04 -4.83
C GLU A 178 -23.11 -4.49 -5.67
N ARG A 179 -22.96 -5.64 -6.32
CA ARG A 179 -24.03 -6.42 -6.98
C ARG A 179 -24.09 -7.78 -6.30
N ARG A 180 -25.14 -8.57 -6.56
CA ARG A 180 -25.44 -9.84 -5.86
C ARG A 180 -24.23 -10.79 -5.72
N ASP A 181 -23.40 -10.85 -6.76
CA ASP A 181 -22.31 -11.82 -6.88
C ASP A 181 -20.92 -11.13 -7.04
N GLN A 182 -20.86 -9.79 -6.96
CA GLN A 182 -19.68 -9.00 -7.31
C GLN A 182 -19.55 -7.73 -6.46
N ALA A 183 -18.35 -7.48 -5.96
CA ALA A 183 -18.00 -6.36 -5.08
C ALA A 183 -16.76 -5.65 -5.67
N ILE A 184 -16.98 -4.69 -6.58
CA ILE A 184 -15.98 -4.24 -7.55
C ILE A 184 -15.80 -2.72 -7.52
N TYR A 185 -14.60 -2.22 -7.82
CA TYR A 185 -14.26 -0.80 -7.82
C TYR A 185 -14.20 -0.21 -9.23
N TYR A 186 -14.95 0.87 -9.47
CA TYR A 186 -15.04 1.55 -10.76
C TYR A 186 -14.81 3.06 -10.65
N ASP A 187 -14.17 3.65 -11.66
CA ASP A 187 -14.15 5.09 -11.81
C ASP A 187 -15.58 5.63 -12.00
N ALA A 188 -15.91 6.68 -11.26
CA ALA A 188 -17.11 7.47 -11.43
C ALA A 188 -16.81 8.96 -11.27
N HIS A 189 -17.66 9.81 -11.85
CA HIS A 189 -17.61 11.26 -11.64
C HIS A 189 -18.77 11.72 -10.75
N VAL A 190 -18.48 12.62 -9.81
CA VAL A 190 -19.48 13.21 -8.92
C VAL A 190 -20.36 14.21 -9.69
N LEU A 191 -21.67 13.95 -9.77
CA LEU A 191 -22.65 14.83 -10.38
C LEU A 191 -23.27 15.83 -9.40
N GLU A 192 -23.56 15.37 -8.16
CA GLU A 192 -24.21 16.18 -7.12
C GLU A 192 -23.68 15.80 -5.74
N VAL A 193 -23.63 16.77 -4.82
CA VAL A 193 -23.24 16.53 -3.43
C VAL A 193 -24.24 17.14 -2.46
N GLN A 194 -25.06 16.30 -1.82
CA GLN A 194 -26.01 16.72 -0.79
C GLN A 194 -25.35 16.64 0.58
N ARG A 195 -24.99 17.80 1.13
CA ARG A 195 -24.39 17.92 2.46
C ARG A 195 -25.44 17.72 3.54
N ARG A 196 -25.15 16.84 4.50
CA ARG A 196 -25.99 16.60 5.69
C ARG A 196 -25.18 16.82 6.96
N MET A 197 -25.84 17.20 8.05
CA MET A 197 -25.20 17.28 9.36
C MET A 197 -24.76 15.88 9.84
N HIS A 198 -23.49 15.76 10.20
CA HIS A 198 -22.90 14.58 10.80
C HIS A 198 -21.68 14.95 11.66
N ASP A 199 -21.19 14.01 12.45
CA ASP A 199 -20.09 14.18 13.40
C ASP A 199 -18.92 13.22 13.07
N ILE A 200 -18.04 12.99 14.04
CA ILE A 200 -16.90 12.07 13.92
C ILE A 200 -17.31 10.59 13.81
N ARG A 201 -18.58 10.23 13.97
CA ARG A 201 -19.04 8.82 13.96
C ARG A 201 -19.29 8.26 12.56
N GLY A 202 -19.30 9.11 11.53
CA GLY A 202 -19.54 8.70 10.15
C GLY A 202 -20.02 9.86 9.28
N CYS A 203 -19.88 9.75 7.96
CA CYS A 203 -20.46 10.72 7.06
C CYS A 203 -21.95 10.42 6.85
N ARG A 204 -22.71 11.43 6.42
CA ARG A 204 -24.12 11.29 6.02
C ARG A 204 -24.43 12.04 4.73
N CYS A 205 -23.41 12.59 4.07
CA CYS A 205 -23.58 13.24 2.77
C CYS A 205 -24.00 12.19 1.73
N LEU A 206 -24.85 12.57 0.78
CA LEU A 206 -25.09 11.78 -0.42
C LEU A 206 -24.25 12.34 -1.56
N PHE A 207 -23.65 11.45 -2.33
CA PHE A 207 -22.93 11.78 -3.55
C PHE A 207 -23.65 11.08 -4.70
N LEU A 208 -24.25 11.85 -5.61
CA LEU A 208 -24.72 11.29 -6.87
C LEU A 208 -23.48 11.14 -7.77
N VAL A 209 -23.19 9.91 -8.19
CA VAL A 209 -22.06 9.61 -9.08
C VAL A 209 -22.55 8.96 -10.37
N ARG A 210 -21.84 9.22 -11.47
CA ARG A 210 -22.02 8.52 -12.75
C ARG A 210 -20.80 7.66 -13.05
N TYR A 211 -21.00 6.36 -13.24
CA TYR A 211 -19.93 5.42 -13.53
C TYR A 211 -19.42 5.57 -14.97
N ASN A 212 -18.09 5.54 -15.14
CA ASN A 212 -17.46 5.75 -16.44
C ASN A 212 -17.58 4.54 -17.39
N HIS A 213 -17.94 3.35 -16.87
CA HIS A 213 -17.98 2.12 -17.66
C HIS A 213 -19.32 1.89 -18.38
N ASP A 214 -20.45 2.25 -17.77
CA ASP A 214 -21.80 2.03 -18.31
C ASP A 214 -22.69 3.29 -18.31
N ASN A 215 -22.19 4.43 -17.82
CA ASN A 215 -22.95 5.68 -17.59
C ASN A 215 -24.13 5.54 -16.61
N SER A 216 -24.21 4.44 -15.84
CA SER A 216 -25.20 4.31 -14.77
C SER A 216 -24.95 5.33 -13.66
N GLU A 217 -26.03 5.75 -12.99
CA GLU A 217 -26.00 6.71 -11.90
C GLU A 217 -26.40 6.04 -10.58
N ALA A 218 -25.69 6.37 -9.51
CA ALA A 218 -25.97 5.87 -8.17
C ALA A 218 -25.80 6.97 -7.12
N SER A 219 -26.68 6.99 -6.13
CA SER A 219 -26.47 7.79 -4.91
C SER A 219 -25.69 6.97 -3.91
N THR A 220 -24.40 7.25 -3.75
CA THR A 220 -23.54 6.56 -2.79
C THR A 220 -23.51 7.26 -1.43
N LEU A 221 -23.50 6.45 -0.37
CA LEU A 221 -23.26 6.85 1.02
C LEU A 221 -21.79 6.61 1.38
N ARG A 222 -21.36 7.19 2.50
CA ARG A 222 -19.96 7.16 2.94
C ARG A 222 -19.84 6.96 4.44
#